data_AF-A0A7X7YXZ9-F1
#
_entry.id   AF-A0A7X7YXZ9-F1
#
_cell.length_a   1.000
_cell.length_b   1.000
_cell.length_c   1.000
_cell.angle_alpha   90.00
_cell.angle_beta   90.00
_cell.angle_gamma   90.00
#
_symmetry.space_group_name_H-M   'P 1'
#
loop_
_entity.id
_entity.type
_entity.pdbx_description
1 polymer ?
#
loop_
_entity_poly.entity_id
_entity_poly.type
_entity_poly.pdbx_seq_one_letter_code
_entity_poly.pdbx_strand_id
1 'polypeptide(L)'
;MRRRDFLKTVGCGTAALLSGCTTQKTSTHTKATAHYQNRPRKSASKGPASQPPNVLWLISEDTCPDIGCYGASLVKTPNLDKLAAEGARFTNAFVTAPVCSASRSCFMTGLYQTTIGAHNHRSHRDDGYKLPPPAAVITDYFRRAGYFTSNCAGLSYKKPGKTDWNFTPNTQPFDGTDWSQRKPGQPFFAQINFSMTHRDFKRDKNNPIDPAKVELPPYYPDHPVTRRDWANYLEAVQVLDTEIGVALQWLAKESEADNTIIVYFGDNGRPHVRGKQWLYEGGIHVPLIVRWPGRIAPGTVRDDLVSTVDLAPTCLAAIGVAPPEHLQGYDFLGPEKRTR
;
A
#
# COMPACT_ATOMS: atom_id res chain seq x y z
N MET A 1 -3.87 19.42 17.54
CA MET A 1 -4.79 19.92 16.48
C MET A 1 -5.72 18.77 16.08
N ARG A 2 -7.04 18.98 15.95
CA ARG A 2 -7.96 17.89 15.57
C ARG A 2 -7.81 17.60 14.06
N ARG A 3 -7.90 16.32 13.64
CA ARG A 3 -7.79 15.89 12.22
C ARG A 3 -8.61 16.73 11.24
N ARG A 4 -9.82 17.12 11.64
CA ARG A 4 -10.72 18.00 10.87
C ARG A 4 -10.11 19.37 10.56
N ASP A 5 -9.34 19.92 11.48
CA ASP A 5 -8.74 21.25 11.31
C ASP A 5 -7.51 21.17 10.38
N PHE A 6 -6.82 20.03 10.37
CA PHE A 6 -5.72 19.77 9.44
C PHE A 6 -6.19 19.57 8.00
N LEU A 7 -7.28 18.83 7.79
CA LEU A 7 -7.87 18.68 6.45
C LEU A 7 -8.30 20.02 5.84
N LYS A 8 -8.76 20.97 6.68
CA LYS A 8 -9.05 22.34 6.25
C LYS A 8 -7.79 23.12 5.86
N THR A 9 -6.68 22.94 6.57
CA THR A 9 -5.41 23.61 6.24
C THR A 9 -4.75 23.05 4.98
N VAL A 10 -4.86 21.75 4.71
CA VAL A 10 -4.25 21.12 3.53
C VAL A 10 -5.12 21.31 2.27
N GLY A 11 -6.45 21.40 2.42
CA GLY A 11 -7.38 21.69 1.32
C GLY A 11 -7.34 23.11 0.75
N CYS A 12 -6.75 24.07 1.48
CA CYS A 12 -6.60 25.46 1.04
C CYS A 12 -5.20 25.81 0.48
N GLY A 13 -4.23 24.89 0.49
CA GLY A 13 -2.85 25.27 0.22
C GLY A 13 -1.90 24.10 -0.03
N THR A 14 -2.18 23.26 -1.02
CA THR A 14 -1.17 22.33 -1.56
C THR A 14 -0.44 22.97 -2.75
N ALA A 15 0.36 23.99 -2.44
CA ALA A 15 1.38 24.55 -3.34
C ALA A 15 2.58 25.18 -2.64
N ALA A 16 2.54 25.41 -1.32
CA ALA A 16 3.61 26.13 -0.63
C ALA A 16 3.87 25.52 0.74
N LEU A 17 4.72 24.49 0.82
CA LEU A 17 5.40 24.08 2.06
C LEU A 17 6.46 23.00 1.80
N LEU A 18 7.31 23.16 0.76
CA LEU A 18 8.56 22.38 0.64
C LEU A 18 9.64 23.25 -0.03
N SER A 19 10.24 24.15 0.75
CA SER A 19 11.57 24.69 0.47
C SER A 19 12.18 25.12 1.79
N GLY A 20 13.18 24.36 2.24
CA GLY A 20 13.93 24.68 3.44
C GLY A 20 14.61 23.46 4.03
N CYS A 21 15.77 23.07 3.50
CA CYS A 21 16.99 23.07 4.30
C CYS A 21 18.23 22.82 3.43
N THR A 22 19.27 23.53 3.83
CA THR A 22 20.53 23.83 3.14
C THR A 22 21.57 22.72 3.26
N THR A 23 22.53 22.82 2.35
CA THR A 23 23.77 22.07 2.19
C THR A 23 24.67 22.08 3.43
N GLN A 24 25.27 20.92 3.74
CA GLN A 24 26.52 20.85 4.50
C GLN A 24 27.49 19.81 3.94
N LYS A 25 28.76 20.10 4.23
CA LYS A 25 29.97 19.78 3.48
C LYS A 25 30.49 18.37 3.71
N THR A 26 31.19 17.90 2.68
CA THR A 26 32.14 16.79 2.65
C THR A 26 33.22 16.87 3.73
N SER A 27 33.57 15.73 4.33
CA SER A 27 34.91 15.51 4.89
C SER A 27 35.36 14.05 4.72
N THR A 28 36.68 13.90 4.76
CA THR A 28 37.53 12.93 4.07
C THR A 28 37.79 11.62 4.80
N HIS A 29 38.05 10.58 4.00
CA HIS A 29 38.57 9.28 4.40
C HIS A 29 39.84 9.33 5.25
N THR A 30 39.92 8.44 6.25
CA THR A 30 41.21 7.91 6.74
C THR A 30 41.09 6.41 6.95
N LYS A 31 42.00 5.64 6.34
CA LYS A 31 42.17 4.19 6.54
C LYS A 31 42.93 3.94 7.84
N ALA A 32 42.47 3.00 8.65
CA ALA A 32 43.28 2.37 9.69
C ALA A 32 43.04 0.86 9.70
N THR A 33 44.10 0.12 9.43
CA THR A 33 44.25 -1.33 9.59
C THR A 33 44.54 -1.66 11.05
N ALA A 34 43.86 -2.65 11.64
CA ALA A 34 44.34 -3.30 12.86
C ALA A 34 43.78 -4.74 13.03
N HIS A 35 44.70 -5.69 12.97
CA HIS A 35 44.81 -6.99 13.66
C HIS A 35 43.56 -7.72 14.17
N TYR A 36 43.36 -8.92 13.61
CA TYR A 36 42.44 -9.95 14.07
C TYR A 36 43.05 -10.72 15.26
N GLN A 37 42.45 -10.59 16.45
CA GLN A 37 42.69 -11.50 17.57
C GLN A 37 41.36 -12.11 18.03
N ASN A 38 41.28 -13.44 18.01
CA ASN A 38 40.15 -14.23 18.47
C ASN A 38 39.93 -14.03 19.98
N ARG A 39 38.79 -13.47 20.36
CA ARG A 39 38.25 -13.52 21.72
C ARG A 39 36.83 -14.12 21.71
N PRO A 40 36.46 -14.94 22.72
CA PRO A 40 35.18 -15.62 22.76
C PRO A 40 34.02 -14.61 22.86
N ARG A 41 32.98 -14.80 22.03
CA ARG A 41 31.77 -13.97 22.02
C ARG A 41 31.05 -14.05 23.36
N LYS A 42 31.18 -13.02 24.20
CA LYS A 42 30.19 -12.70 25.23
C LYS A 42 28.86 -12.42 24.53
N SER A 43 27.78 -13.07 24.99
CA SER A 43 26.42 -12.79 24.52
C SER A 43 26.15 -11.30 24.66
N ALA A 44 25.89 -10.64 23.53
CA ALA A 44 25.51 -9.24 23.51
C ALA A 44 24.22 -9.08 24.33
N SER A 45 24.27 -8.23 25.35
CA SER A 45 23.11 -7.75 26.09
C SER A 45 22.09 -7.19 25.10
N LYS A 46 20.88 -7.77 25.08
CA LYS A 46 19.74 -7.20 24.35
C LYS A 46 19.53 -5.78 24.86
N GLY A 47 19.72 -4.79 23.98
CA GLY A 47 19.27 -3.42 24.22
C GLY A 47 17.75 -3.39 24.45
N PRO A 48 17.18 -2.25 24.89
CA PRO A 48 15.74 -2.12 25.06
C PRO A 48 15.04 -2.57 23.78
N ALA A 49 14.09 -3.49 23.91
CA ALA A 49 13.34 -4.01 22.77
C ALA A 49 12.75 -2.84 21.99
N SER A 50 13.20 -2.65 20.74
CA SER A 50 12.63 -1.63 19.87
C SER A 50 11.13 -1.83 19.80
N GLN A 51 10.35 -0.78 20.06
CA GLN A 51 8.89 -0.78 19.92
C GLN A 51 8.53 -1.46 18.59
N PRO A 52 7.54 -2.37 18.57
CA PRO A 52 7.15 -3.02 17.34
C PRO A 52 6.61 -1.97 16.35
N PRO A 53 6.91 -2.08 15.05
CA PRO A 53 6.54 -1.03 14.09
C PRO A 53 5.02 -1.00 13.88
N ASN A 54 4.48 0.17 13.61
CA ASN A 54 3.13 0.30 13.04
C ASN A 54 3.14 -0.17 11.58
N VAL A 55 1.97 -0.52 11.06
CA VAL A 55 1.77 -0.87 9.65
C VAL A 55 0.62 -0.05 9.07
N LEU A 56 0.87 0.64 7.97
CA LEU A 56 -0.11 1.43 7.24
C LEU A 56 -0.22 0.94 5.79
N TRP A 57 -1.38 0.42 5.43
CA TRP A 57 -1.76 0.10 4.06
C TRP A 57 -2.49 1.28 3.43
N LEU A 58 -1.99 1.74 2.29
CA LEU A 58 -2.61 2.74 1.43
C LEU A 58 -3.10 2.02 0.18
N ILE A 59 -4.41 1.80 0.07
CA ILE A 59 -4.99 0.93 -0.94
C ILE A 59 -5.76 1.77 -1.95
N SER A 60 -5.33 1.79 -3.21
CA SER A 60 -6.09 2.43 -4.29
C SER A 60 -6.99 1.43 -5.03
N GLU A 61 -8.17 1.88 -5.43
CA GLU A 61 -9.11 1.07 -6.20
C GLU A 61 -8.83 1.18 -7.70
N ASP A 62 -8.74 0.04 -8.40
CA ASP A 62 -8.61 -0.03 -9.86
C ASP A 62 -7.39 0.76 -10.41
N THR A 63 -6.18 0.44 -9.96
CA THR A 63 -4.96 1.20 -10.31
C THR A 63 -3.87 0.28 -10.87
N CYS A 64 -3.42 0.56 -12.09
CA CYS A 64 -2.18 0.01 -12.64
C CYS A 64 -0.99 0.93 -12.30
N PRO A 65 0.27 0.54 -12.58
CA PRO A 65 1.45 1.39 -12.38
C PRO A 65 1.56 2.62 -13.31
N ASP A 66 0.44 3.29 -13.58
CA ASP A 66 0.35 4.51 -14.35
C ASP A 66 0.72 5.74 -13.48
N ILE A 67 1.87 5.67 -12.80
CA ILE A 67 2.36 6.63 -11.78
C ILE A 67 3.74 7.16 -12.22
N GLY A 68 4.08 8.41 -11.87
CA GLY A 68 5.29 9.09 -12.30
C GLY A 68 6.57 8.28 -12.03
N CYS A 69 6.72 7.76 -10.81
CA CYS A 69 7.87 6.95 -10.47
C CYS A 69 7.95 5.66 -11.32
N TYR A 70 6.83 5.08 -11.74
CA TYR A 70 6.79 3.93 -12.66
C TYR A 70 7.02 4.29 -14.14
N GLY A 71 7.28 5.55 -14.46
CA GLY A 71 7.59 6.02 -15.82
C GLY A 71 6.41 6.66 -16.56
N ALA A 72 5.25 6.81 -15.92
CA ALA A 72 4.12 7.50 -16.54
C ALA A 72 4.37 9.02 -16.62
N SER A 73 4.88 9.48 -17.75
CA SER A 73 5.39 10.85 -17.95
C SER A 73 4.31 11.94 -17.97
N LEU A 74 3.05 11.58 -18.25
CA LEU A 74 1.93 12.52 -18.33
C LEU A 74 1.30 12.84 -16.97
N VAL A 75 1.53 12.01 -15.94
CA VAL A 75 0.97 12.20 -14.61
C VAL A 75 1.97 12.86 -13.68
N LYS A 76 1.48 13.70 -12.77
CA LYS A 76 2.26 14.25 -11.67
C LYS A 76 1.85 13.59 -10.36
N THR A 77 2.74 12.77 -9.81
CA THR A 77 2.49 12.02 -8.56
C THR A 77 3.58 12.26 -7.51
N PRO A 78 3.87 13.51 -7.13
CA PRO A 78 5.03 13.83 -6.30
C PRO A 78 5.04 13.15 -4.93
N ASN A 79 3.87 12.80 -4.37
CA ASN A 79 3.80 12.15 -3.05
C ASN A 79 4.18 10.67 -3.13
N LEU A 80 3.67 9.95 -4.13
CA LEU A 80 4.03 8.57 -4.44
C LEU A 80 5.46 8.47 -4.95
N ASP A 81 5.94 9.45 -5.71
CA ASP A 81 7.33 9.52 -6.17
C ASP A 81 8.29 9.70 -5.00
N LYS A 82 7.92 10.54 -4.03
CA LYS A 82 8.66 10.70 -2.78
C LYS A 82 8.64 9.43 -1.94
N LEU A 83 7.48 8.77 -1.79
CA LEU A 83 7.37 7.49 -1.08
C LEU A 83 8.26 6.41 -1.74
N ALA A 84 8.25 6.40 -3.08
CA ALA A 84 9.28 5.90 -4.00
C ALA A 84 10.72 6.03 -3.50
N ALA A 85 11.18 7.28 -3.52
CA ALA A 85 12.56 7.67 -3.22
C ALA A 85 12.96 7.37 -1.76
N GLU A 86 12.01 7.31 -0.83
CA GLU A 86 12.27 6.99 0.58
C GLU A 86 12.19 5.48 0.89
N GLY A 87 11.72 4.66 -0.05
CA GLY A 87 11.49 3.23 0.15
C GLY A 87 11.97 2.36 -1.01
N ALA A 88 11.24 1.29 -1.26
CA ALA A 88 11.41 0.39 -2.39
C ALA A 88 10.17 0.42 -3.29
N ARG A 89 10.39 0.51 -4.61
CA ARG A 89 9.36 0.29 -5.63
C ARG A 89 9.54 -1.08 -6.25
N PHE A 90 8.44 -1.84 -6.37
CA PHE A 90 8.42 -3.15 -6.99
C PHE A 90 7.85 -3.05 -8.40
N THR A 91 8.63 -3.41 -9.42
CA THR A 91 8.20 -3.27 -10.82
C THR A 91 7.30 -4.42 -11.28
N ASN A 92 7.35 -5.56 -10.60
CA ASN A 92 6.65 -6.80 -10.97
C ASN A 92 5.70 -7.25 -9.84
N ALA A 93 4.72 -6.41 -9.51
CA ALA A 93 3.72 -6.70 -8.47
C ALA A 93 2.33 -7.01 -9.07
N PHE A 94 1.74 -8.15 -8.68
CA PHE A 94 0.53 -8.68 -9.31
C PHE A 94 -0.56 -9.10 -8.31
N VAL A 95 -1.82 -8.79 -8.61
CA VAL A 95 -2.97 -9.39 -7.91
C VAL A 95 -3.29 -10.76 -8.48
N THR A 96 -3.87 -11.62 -7.65
CA THR A 96 -4.27 -12.99 -8.04
C THR A 96 -5.66 -13.07 -8.67
N ALA A 97 -6.43 -11.99 -8.61
CA ALA A 97 -7.75 -11.85 -9.23
C ALA A 97 -7.94 -10.41 -9.73
N PRO A 98 -8.40 -10.19 -10.96
CA PRO A 98 -8.51 -8.85 -11.53
C PRO A 98 -9.81 -8.13 -11.12
N VAL A 99 -10.37 -8.40 -9.94
CA VAL A 99 -11.63 -7.80 -9.50
C VAL A 99 -11.69 -7.66 -7.98
N CYS A 100 -12.24 -6.53 -7.51
CA CYS A 100 -12.03 -6.06 -6.15
C CYS A 100 -12.40 -7.07 -5.06
N SER A 101 -13.59 -7.67 -5.06
CA SER A 101 -13.99 -8.55 -3.94
C SER A 101 -13.13 -9.80 -3.81
N ALA A 102 -12.73 -10.40 -4.94
CA ALA A 102 -11.88 -11.58 -4.98
C ALA A 102 -10.43 -11.24 -4.59
N SER A 103 -9.89 -10.15 -5.15
CA SER A 103 -8.53 -9.68 -4.83
C SER A 103 -8.38 -9.27 -3.36
N ARG A 104 -9.37 -8.52 -2.84
CA ARG A 104 -9.41 -8.10 -1.43
C ARG A 104 -9.54 -9.28 -0.50
N SER A 105 -10.32 -10.30 -0.86
CA SER A 105 -10.38 -11.54 -0.10
C SER A 105 -9.01 -12.22 -0.02
N CYS A 106 -8.25 -12.19 -1.12
CA CYS A 106 -6.92 -12.76 -1.17
C CYS A 106 -5.93 -12.03 -0.26
N PHE A 107 -5.67 -10.74 -0.47
CA PHE A 107 -4.65 -10.03 0.30
C PHE A 107 -5.03 -9.84 1.77
N MET A 108 -6.33 -9.84 2.11
CA MET A 108 -6.76 -9.78 3.50
C MET A 108 -6.62 -11.10 4.24
N THR A 109 -6.48 -12.23 3.55
CA THR A 109 -6.32 -13.55 4.19
C THR A 109 -4.94 -14.15 3.99
N GLY A 110 -4.17 -13.68 2.99
CA GLY A 110 -2.94 -14.33 2.55
C GLY A 110 -3.17 -15.67 1.85
N LEU A 111 -4.38 -15.89 1.32
CA LEU A 111 -4.81 -17.12 0.67
C LEU A 111 -5.39 -16.82 -0.70
N TYR A 112 -5.14 -17.67 -1.69
CA TYR A 112 -5.79 -17.54 -2.98
C TYR A 112 -7.31 -17.63 -2.82
N GLN A 113 -8.03 -16.79 -3.56
CA GLN A 113 -9.48 -16.76 -3.56
C GLN A 113 -10.12 -18.11 -3.91
N THR A 114 -9.44 -18.97 -4.66
CA THR A 114 -9.88 -20.34 -4.97
C THR A 114 -9.74 -21.30 -3.79
N THR A 115 -8.78 -21.09 -2.90
CA THR A 115 -8.59 -21.88 -1.67
C THR A 115 -9.71 -21.66 -0.66
N ILE A 116 -10.20 -20.42 -0.56
CA ILE A 116 -11.18 -20.00 0.45
C ILE A 116 -12.60 -19.82 -0.11
N GLY A 117 -12.90 -20.36 -1.29
CA GLY A 117 -14.22 -20.22 -1.93
C GLY A 117 -14.57 -18.80 -2.42
N ALA A 118 -13.69 -17.82 -2.26
CA ALA A 118 -13.89 -16.40 -2.53
C ALA A 118 -13.68 -15.96 -4.00
N HIS A 119 -13.74 -16.87 -4.98
CA HIS A 119 -13.21 -16.63 -6.33
C HIS A 119 -14.10 -15.79 -7.26
N ASN A 120 -15.42 -15.84 -7.11
CA ASN A 120 -16.36 -15.12 -7.96
C ASN A 120 -16.66 -13.72 -7.41
N HIS A 121 -16.79 -12.71 -8.27
CA HIS A 121 -17.04 -11.34 -7.80
C HIS A 121 -18.37 -11.26 -7.04
N ARG A 122 -18.32 -10.83 -5.78
CA ARG A 122 -19.47 -10.66 -4.86
C ARG A 122 -20.29 -11.94 -4.60
N SER A 123 -19.67 -13.11 -4.62
CA SER A 123 -20.40 -14.40 -4.56
C SER A 123 -21.00 -14.78 -3.21
N HIS A 124 -20.50 -14.18 -2.12
CA HIS A 124 -20.81 -14.60 -0.74
C HIS A 124 -21.19 -13.41 0.15
N ARG A 125 -21.96 -12.47 -0.41
CA ARG A 125 -22.37 -11.25 0.31
C ARG A 125 -23.53 -11.47 1.25
N ASP A 126 -24.46 -12.32 0.84
CA ASP A 126 -25.80 -12.40 1.45
C ASP A 126 -26.15 -13.82 1.91
N ASP A 127 -25.20 -14.76 1.87
CA ASP A 127 -25.41 -16.17 2.23
C ASP A 127 -24.77 -16.58 3.57
N GLY A 128 -24.07 -15.65 4.23
CA GLY A 128 -23.40 -15.89 5.50
C GLY A 128 -22.17 -16.80 5.42
N TYR A 129 -21.63 -17.07 4.22
CA TYR A 129 -20.47 -17.93 4.02
C TYR A 129 -19.29 -17.49 4.88
N LYS A 130 -18.72 -18.43 5.64
CA LYS A 130 -17.57 -18.20 6.54
C LYS A 130 -16.28 -18.71 5.91
N LEU A 131 -15.17 -18.09 6.28
CA LEU A 131 -13.85 -18.60 5.92
C LEU A 131 -13.66 -20.04 6.44
N PRO A 132 -13.16 -20.97 5.62
CA PRO A 132 -12.86 -22.33 6.07
C PRO A 132 -11.69 -22.32 7.08
N PRO A 133 -11.78 -23.02 8.22
CA PRO A 133 -10.65 -23.15 9.14
C PRO A 133 -9.40 -23.73 8.45
N PRO A 134 -8.18 -23.29 8.79
CA PRO A 134 -7.84 -22.30 9.82
C PRO A 134 -7.80 -20.84 9.30
N ALA A 135 -8.36 -20.55 8.13
CA ALA A 135 -8.25 -19.23 7.50
C ALA A 135 -8.87 -18.13 8.37
N ALA A 136 -8.18 -16.99 8.41
CA ALA A 136 -8.58 -15.78 9.12
C ALA A 136 -8.10 -14.55 8.36
N VAL A 137 -8.72 -13.41 8.65
CA VAL A 137 -8.23 -12.13 8.10
C VAL A 137 -6.97 -11.68 8.82
N ILE A 138 -6.10 -10.94 8.14
CA ILE A 138 -4.81 -10.45 8.65
C ILE A 138 -4.99 -9.70 9.99
N THR A 139 -6.10 -8.96 10.14
CA THR A 139 -6.40 -8.21 11.35
C THR A 139 -6.64 -9.08 12.58
N ASP A 140 -7.08 -10.34 12.42
CA ASP A 140 -7.19 -11.28 13.54
C ASP A 140 -5.81 -11.65 14.10
N TYR A 141 -4.79 -11.74 13.24
CA TYR A 141 -3.41 -11.96 13.66
C TYR A 141 -2.83 -10.73 14.35
N PHE A 142 -3.03 -9.53 13.77
CA PHE A 142 -2.57 -8.27 14.36
C PHE A 142 -3.19 -8.01 15.74
N ARG A 143 -4.50 -8.22 15.90
CA ARG A 143 -5.17 -8.05 17.20
C ARG A 143 -4.67 -9.04 18.24
N ARG A 144 -4.41 -10.31 17.86
CA ARG A 144 -3.77 -11.29 18.76
C ARG A 144 -2.35 -10.87 19.18
N ALA A 145 -1.64 -10.15 18.32
CA ALA A 145 -0.34 -9.55 18.63
C ALA A 145 -0.44 -8.21 19.41
N GLY A 146 -1.64 -7.78 19.82
CA GLY A 146 -1.87 -6.57 20.62
C GLY A 146 -2.04 -5.28 19.82
N TYR A 147 -2.09 -5.34 18.50
CA TYR A 147 -2.27 -4.17 17.64
C TYR A 147 -3.71 -3.68 17.63
N PHE A 148 -3.87 -2.37 17.55
CA PHE A 148 -5.14 -1.75 17.18
C PHE A 148 -5.32 -1.81 15.67
N THR A 149 -6.50 -2.24 15.21
CA THR A 149 -6.80 -2.39 13.78
C THR A 149 -7.81 -1.35 13.32
N SER A 150 -7.51 -0.64 12.24
CA SER A 150 -8.41 0.40 11.71
C SER A 150 -8.59 0.35 10.19
N ASN A 151 -9.77 0.75 9.74
CA ASN A 151 -10.14 0.78 8.32
C ASN A 151 -10.89 2.05 7.96
N CYS A 152 -10.29 2.91 7.14
CA CYS A 152 -10.84 4.19 6.76
C CYS A 152 -11.25 4.25 5.28
N ALA A 153 -12.40 4.87 5.00
CA ALA A 153 -12.76 5.31 3.65
C ALA A 153 -12.14 6.69 3.37
N GLY A 154 -11.17 6.72 2.47
CA GLY A 154 -10.39 7.90 2.09
C GLY A 154 -9.86 8.66 3.30
N LEU A 155 -9.92 9.98 3.26
CA LEU A 155 -9.48 10.86 4.34
C LEU A 155 -10.59 11.22 5.33
N SER A 156 -11.65 10.40 5.44
CA SER A 156 -12.80 10.71 6.30
C SER A 156 -12.48 10.57 7.79
N TYR A 157 -11.62 9.62 8.15
CA TYR A 157 -11.25 9.23 9.52
C TYR A 157 -12.43 9.00 10.46
N LYS A 158 -13.58 8.66 9.88
CA LYS A 158 -14.87 8.50 10.58
C LYS A 158 -15.74 7.45 9.93
N LYS A 159 -15.65 7.30 8.60
CA LYS A 159 -16.41 6.30 7.87
C LYS A 159 -15.55 5.04 7.71
N PRO A 160 -16.12 3.85 7.96
CA PRO A 160 -15.43 2.60 7.72
C PRO A 160 -15.07 2.48 6.24
N GLY A 161 -13.85 1.99 5.98
CA GLY A 161 -13.39 1.67 4.64
C GLY A 161 -14.05 0.41 4.08
N LYS A 162 -13.67 0.06 2.86
CA LYS A 162 -14.24 -1.08 2.13
C LYS A 162 -13.90 -2.40 2.80
N THR A 163 -14.91 -3.23 3.03
CA THR A 163 -14.81 -4.64 3.48
C THR A 163 -15.49 -5.55 2.46
N ASP A 164 -15.34 -5.22 1.20
CA ASP A 164 -15.88 -5.96 0.06
C ASP A 164 -15.10 -7.27 -0.10
N TRP A 165 -15.46 -8.27 0.69
CA TRP A 165 -14.89 -9.61 0.68
C TRP A 165 -15.96 -10.61 0.27
N ASN A 166 -15.55 -11.73 -0.31
CA ASN A 166 -16.44 -12.84 -0.66
C ASN A 166 -16.53 -13.83 0.51
N PHE A 167 -16.72 -13.31 1.71
CA PHE A 167 -17.00 -14.07 2.93
C PHE A 167 -17.47 -13.10 4.02
N THR A 168 -18.18 -13.64 4.99
CA THR A 168 -18.49 -12.94 6.25
C THR A 168 -17.41 -13.27 7.28
N PRO A 169 -16.70 -12.27 7.84
CA PRO A 169 -15.74 -12.50 8.92
C PRO A 169 -16.35 -13.24 10.11
N ASN A 170 -15.52 -14.01 10.82
CA ASN A 170 -15.93 -14.72 12.04
C ASN A 170 -16.04 -13.77 13.24
N THR A 171 -15.29 -12.67 13.23
CA THR A 171 -15.35 -11.62 14.26
C THR A 171 -15.33 -10.25 13.60
N GLN A 172 -15.62 -9.20 14.38
CA GLN A 172 -15.46 -7.83 13.89
C GLN A 172 -13.99 -7.59 13.48
N PRO A 173 -13.70 -7.31 12.20
CA PRO A 173 -12.33 -7.34 11.69
C PRO A 173 -11.52 -6.08 12.00
N PHE A 174 -12.15 -4.99 12.46
CA PHE A 174 -11.49 -3.73 12.79
C PHE A 174 -12.04 -3.14 14.09
N ASP A 175 -11.16 -2.59 14.91
CA ASP A 175 -11.49 -1.95 16.19
C ASP A 175 -12.01 -0.51 16.00
N GLY A 176 -11.65 0.12 14.88
CA GLY A 176 -12.06 1.50 14.58
C GLY A 176 -11.87 1.90 13.12
N THR A 177 -12.09 3.19 12.86
CA THR A 177 -11.91 3.81 11.53
C THR A 177 -10.66 4.67 11.47
N ASP A 178 -10.01 4.88 12.61
CA ASP A 178 -8.87 5.76 12.74
C ASP A 178 -7.87 5.17 13.75
N TRP A 179 -6.61 4.99 13.35
CA TRP A 179 -5.55 4.50 14.24
C TRP A 179 -5.33 5.39 15.47
N SER A 180 -5.74 6.66 15.48
CA SER A 180 -5.67 7.51 16.67
C SER A 180 -6.65 7.09 17.78
N GLN A 181 -7.57 6.16 17.50
CA GLN A 181 -8.49 5.60 18.49
C GLN A 181 -7.85 4.51 19.36
N ARG A 182 -6.60 4.12 19.06
CA ARG A 182 -5.81 3.16 19.85
C ARG A 182 -5.46 3.73 21.23
N LYS A 183 -5.10 2.84 22.17
CA LYS A 183 -4.59 3.25 23.48
C LYS A 183 -3.20 3.91 23.33
N PRO A 184 -2.82 4.85 24.22
CA PRO A 184 -1.47 5.43 24.20
C PRO A 184 -0.38 4.35 24.19
N GLY A 185 0.57 4.46 23.26
CA GLY A 185 1.68 3.50 23.10
C GLY A 185 1.29 2.15 22.48
N GLN A 186 0.02 1.92 22.14
CA GLN A 186 -0.39 0.72 21.42
C GLN A 186 0.04 0.84 19.94
N PRO A 187 0.63 -0.20 19.33
CA PRO A 187 0.94 -0.19 17.91
C PRO A 187 -0.34 -0.36 17.07
N PHE A 188 -0.32 0.05 15.81
CA PHE A 188 -1.48 -0.08 14.92
C PHE A 188 -1.20 -0.79 13.59
N PHE A 189 -2.23 -1.47 13.10
CA PHE A 189 -2.40 -1.84 11.70
C PHE A 189 -3.57 -1.02 11.15
N ALA A 190 -3.30 -0.16 10.18
CA ALA A 190 -4.30 0.70 9.58
C ALA A 190 -4.36 0.47 8.09
N GLN A 191 -5.56 0.50 7.53
CA GLN A 191 -5.76 0.59 6.09
C GLN A 191 -6.61 1.82 5.74
N ILE A 192 -6.21 2.51 4.68
CA ILE A 192 -6.96 3.61 4.08
C ILE A 192 -7.29 3.21 2.64
N ASN A 193 -8.58 3.28 2.27
CA ASN A 193 -9.06 2.91 0.95
C ASN A 193 -9.37 4.16 0.14
N PHE A 194 -8.74 4.28 -1.03
CA PHE A 194 -8.82 5.44 -1.91
C PHE A 194 -9.58 5.07 -3.19
N SER A 195 -10.72 5.72 -3.44
CA SER A 195 -11.63 5.37 -4.54
C SER A 195 -11.46 6.21 -5.80
N MET A 196 -10.45 7.09 -5.86
CA MET A 196 -10.34 8.13 -6.91
C MET A 196 -10.23 7.54 -8.31
N THR A 197 -9.51 6.43 -8.45
CA THR A 197 -9.27 5.71 -9.70
C THR A 197 -10.34 4.65 -10.00
N HIS A 198 -11.38 4.53 -9.16
CA HIS A 198 -12.61 3.83 -9.51
C HIS A 198 -13.52 4.77 -10.31
N ARG A 199 -14.34 4.24 -11.23
CA ARG A 199 -15.34 5.05 -11.95
C ARG A 199 -16.41 5.60 -10.99
N ASP A 200 -16.92 6.82 -11.15
CA ASP A 200 -16.70 7.84 -12.19
C ASP A 200 -15.58 8.83 -11.86
N PHE A 201 -14.59 8.97 -12.75
CA PHE A 201 -13.34 9.70 -12.46
C PHE A 201 -13.52 11.17 -12.11
N LYS A 202 -12.91 11.59 -11.00
CA LYS A 202 -12.75 13.00 -10.66
C LYS A 202 -11.49 13.55 -11.33
N ARG A 203 -11.70 14.51 -12.23
CA ARG A 203 -10.64 15.22 -12.97
C ARG A 203 -9.80 16.13 -12.08
N ASP A 204 -8.49 16.15 -12.31
CA ASP A 204 -7.57 17.13 -11.74
C ASP A 204 -7.58 18.39 -12.59
N LYS A 205 -8.32 19.41 -12.12
CA LYS A 205 -8.43 20.70 -12.81
C LYS A 205 -7.13 21.50 -12.80
N ASN A 206 -6.21 21.22 -11.87
CA ASN A 206 -4.96 21.95 -11.72
C ASN A 206 -3.85 21.37 -12.61
N ASN A 207 -3.92 20.08 -12.93
CA ASN A 207 -3.01 19.39 -13.83
C ASN A 207 -3.79 18.61 -14.91
N PRO A 208 -4.51 19.29 -15.80
CA PRO A 208 -5.27 18.60 -16.85
C PRO A 208 -4.34 17.84 -17.79
N ILE A 209 -4.78 16.67 -18.26
CA ILE A 209 -4.06 15.86 -19.24
C ILE A 209 -4.68 16.08 -20.61
N ASP A 210 -3.81 16.39 -21.57
CA ASP A 210 -4.18 16.53 -22.98
C ASP A 210 -4.43 15.13 -23.59
N PRO A 211 -5.67 14.80 -24.01
CA PRO A 211 -5.97 13.50 -24.61
C PRO A 211 -5.18 13.22 -25.89
N ALA A 212 -4.74 14.25 -26.60
CA ALA A 212 -3.91 14.08 -27.81
C ALA A 212 -2.53 13.50 -27.49
N LYS A 213 -2.05 13.65 -26.25
CA LYS A 213 -0.75 13.14 -25.79
C LYS A 213 -0.83 11.76 -25.16
N VAL A 214 -2.04 11.26 -24.87
CA VAL A 214 -2.22 9.95 -24.27
C VAL A 214 -1.77 8.85 -25.23
N GLU A 215 -0.95 7.93 -24.72
CA GLU A 215 -0.61 6.68 -25.37
C GLU A 215 -1.65 5.63 -24.99
N LEU A 216 -2.44 5.19 -25.99
CA LEU A 216 -3.41 4.12 -25.82
C LEU A 216 -2.75 2.78 -26.17
N PRO A 217 -3.08 1.67 -25.46
CA PRO A 217 -2.68 0.35 -25.90
C PRO A 217 -3.22 0.07 -27.32
N PRO A 218 -2.47 -0.66 -28.18
CA PRO A 218 -2.78 -0.79 -29.61
C PRO A 218 -4.11 -1.49 -29.94
N TYR A 219 -4.71 -2.16 -28.94
CA TYR A 219 -6.01 -2.82 -29.06
C TYR A 219 -7.19 -1.91 -28.71
N TYR A 220 -6.95 -0.65 -28.35
CA TYR A 220 -8.00 0.35 -28.22
C TYR A 220 -8.22 1.10 -29.54
N PRO A 221 -9.46 1.47 -29.86
CA PRO A 221 -9.70 2.38 -30.97
C PRO A 221 -9.11 3.74 -30.64
N ASP A 222 -8.28 4.26 -31.56
CA ASP A 222 -7.83 5.65 -31.53
C ASP A 222 -9.01 6.56 -31.87
N HIS A 223 -9.73 6.97 -30.82
CA HIS A 223 -10.96 7.75 -30.93
C HIS A 223 -10.98 8.81 -29.82
N PRO A 224 -11.54 10.02 -30.07
CA PRO A 224 -11.57 11.10 -29.08
C PRO A 224 -12.20 10.69 -27.74
N VAL A 225 -13.23 9.83 -27.77
CA VAL A 225 -13.88 9.31 -26.55
C VAL A 225 -12.92 8.45 -25.73
N THR A 226 -12.23 7.50 -26.37
CA THR A 226 -11.26 6.62 -25.69
C THR A 226 -10.10 7.41 -25.09
N ARG A 227 -9.54 8.34 -25.87
CA ARG A 227 -8.46 9.21 -25.40
C ARG A 227 -8.88 10.06 -24.22
N ARG A 228 -10.10 10.62 -24.24
CA ARG A 228 -10.63 11.41 -23.14
C ARG A 228 -10.88 10.56 -21.89
N ASP A 229 -11.45 9.37 -22.03
CA ASP A 229 -11.68 8.46 -20.90
C ASP A 229 -10.35 8.10 -20.20
N TRP A 230 -9.33 7.74 -20.99
CA TRP A 230 -8.00 7.44 -20.47
C TRP A 230 -7.33 8.66 -19.81
N ALA A 231 -7.43 9.84 -20.42
CA ALA A 231 -6.95 11.09 -19.82
C ALA A 231 -7.64 11.37 -18.47
N ASN A 232 -8.95 11.13 -18.36
CA ASN A 232 -9.68 11.31 -17.10
C ASN A 232 -9.20 10.34 -16.01
N TYR A 233 -8.87 9.08 -16.37
CA TYR A 233 -8.28 8.13 -15.44
C TYR A 233 -6.90 8.60 -14.95
N LEU A 234 -6.03 9.02 -15.87
CA LEU A 234 -4.71 9.54 -15.50
C LEU A 234 -4.81 10.81 -14.64
N GLU A 235 -5.78 11.68 -14.92
CA GLU A 235 -6.10 12.83 -14.06
C GLU A 235 -6.54 12.38 -12.65
N ALA A 236 -7.33 11.29 -12.55
CA ALA A 236 -7.75 10.73 -11.27
C ALA A 236 -6.58 10.10 -10.47
N VAL A 237 -5.55 9.57 -11.13
CA VAL A 237 -4.30 9.13 -10.48
C VAL A 237 -3.61 10.32 -9.78
N GLN A 238 -3.63 11.51 -10.36
CA GLN A 238 -3.06 12.72 -9.72
C GLN A 238 -3.88 13.16 -8.50
N VAL A 239 -5.22 13.00 -8.55
CA VAL A 239 -6.09 13.24 -7.38
C VAL A 239 -5.80 12.22 -6.27
N LEU A 240 -5.63 10.94 -6.63
CA LEU A 240 -5.21 9.88 -5.70
C LEU A 240 -3.89 10.23 -4.99
N ASP A 241 -2.87 10.64 -5.75
CA ASP A 241 -1.58 11.06 -5.20
C ASP A 241 -1.72 12.19 -4.18
N THR A 242 -2.56 13.19 -4.49
CA THR A 242 -2.84 14.31 -3.59
C THR A 242 -3.44 13.81 -2.27
N GLU A 243 -4.42 12.91 -2.30
CA GLU A 243 -5.03 12.37 -1.07
C GLU A 243 -4.06 11.51 -0.26
N ILE A 244 -3.23 10.71 -0.93
CA ILE A 244 -2.15 9.95 -0.29
C ILE A 244 -1.17 10.91 0.39
N GLY A 245 -0.79 12.01 -0.26
CA GLY A 245 0.03 13.06 0.33
C GLY A 245 -0.53 13.58 1.65
N VAL A 246 -1.85 13.81 1.73
CA VAL A 246 -2.50 14.26 2.98
C VAL A 246 -2.38 13.21 4.09
N ALA A 247 -2.59 11.93 3.76
CA ALA A 247 -2.46 10.84 4.74
C ALA A 247 -1.02 10.74 5.27
N LEU A 248 -0.02 10.83 4.39
CA LEU A 248 1.40 10.79 4.75
C LEU A 248 1.83 11.99 5.60
N GLN A 249 1.40 13.21 5.22
CA GLN A 249 1.66 14.41 6.02
C GLN A 249 1.03 14.31 7.42
N TRP A 250 -0.16 13.69 7.50
CA TRP A 250 -0.82 13.48 8.77
C TRP A 250 -0.08 12.50 9.68
N LEU A 251 0.38 11.36 9.12
CA LEU A 251 1.22 10.40 9.83
C LEU A 251 2.52 11.04 10.37
N ALA A 252 3.16 11.90 9.55
CA ALA A 252 4.35 12.65 9.95
C ALA A 252 4.05 13.65 11.07
N LYS A 253 2.91 14.35 11.00
CA LYS A 253 2.48 15.30 12.03
C LYS A 253 2.21 14.64 13.38
N GLU A 254 1.74 13.40 13.39
CA GLU A 254 1.58 12.60 14.61
C GLU A 254 2.90 12.01 15.11
N SER A 255 4.03 12.26 14.44
CA SER A 255 5.35 11.70 14.76
C SER A 255 5.39 10.16 14.72
N GLU A 256 4.52 9.56 13.92
CA GLU A 256 4.43 8.10 13.75
C GLU A 256 5.19 7.60 12.52
N ALA A 257 5.58 8.50 11.61
CA ALA A 257 6.12 8.13 10.29
C ALA A 257 7.42 7.31 10.36
N ASP A 258 8.28 7.54 11.34
CA ASP A 258 9.57 6.83 11.44
C ASP A 258 9.44 5.43 12.05
N ASN A 259 8.36 5.17 12.79
CA ASN A 259 8.03 3.85 13.33
C ASN A 259 6.97 3.10 12.50
N THR A 260 6.64 3.58 11.30
CA THR A 260 5.57 2.99 10.48
C THR A 260 6.11 2.39 9.19
N ILE A 261 5.78 1.13 8.94
CA ILE A 261 5.92 0.49 7.63
C ILE A 261 4.75 0.98 6.77
N ILE A 262 5.05 1.66 5.67
CA ILE A 262 4.04 2.16 4.74
C ILE A 262 4.05 1.28 3.51
N VAL A 263 2.89 0.71 3.18
CA VAL A 263 2.70 -0.16 2.02
C VAL A 263 1.60 0.46 1.13
N TYR A 264 1.98 0.99 -0.02
CA TYR A 264 1.04 1.46 -1.04
C TYR A 264 0.87 0.40 -2.12
N PHE A 265 -0.38 0.07 -2.47
CA PHE A 265 -0.69 -0.84 -3.56
C PHE A 265 -2.10 -0.65 -4.14
N GLY A 266 -2.30 -1.12 -5.38
CA GLY A 266 -3.63 -1.20 -6.01
C GLY A 266 -4.36 -2.51 -5.66
N ASP A 267 -5.69 -2.46 -5.52
CA ASP A 267 -6.49 -3.67 -5.25
C ASP A 267 -6.72 -4.56 -6.47
N ASN A 268 -6.70 -3.98 -7.67
CA ASN A 268 -6.65 -4.65 -8.98
C ASN A 268 -6.27 -3.61 -10.05
N GLY A 269 -6.11 -4.05 -11.29
CA GLY A 269 -5.78 -3.17 -12.41
C GLY A 269 -6.89 -2.20 -12.80
N ARG A 270 -6.56 -1.29 -13.72
CA ARG A 270 -7.38 -0.15 -14.15
C ARG A 270 -8.77 -0.54 -14.68
N PRO A 271 -9.80 0.33 -14.57
CA PRO A 271 -11.17 0.00 -14.93
C PRO A 271 -11.45 0.30 -16.42
N HIS A 272 -10.59 -0.21 -17.30
CA HIS A 272 -10.77 -0.15 -18.74
C HIS A 272 -10.87 -1.56 -19.34
N VAL A 273 -11.27 -1.67 -20.61
CA VAL A 273 -11.38 -2.94 -21.35
C VAL A 273 -10.06 -3.72 -21.34
N ARG A 274 -10.11 -5.04 -21.14
CA ARG A 274 -8.91 -5.88 -20.92
C ARG A 274 -8.09 -5.49 -19.68
N GLY A 275 -8.61 -4.60 -18.84
CA GLY A 275 -8.09 -4.25 -17.52
C GLY A 275 -8.78 -5.08 -16.44
N LYS A 276 -9.34 -4.41 -15.42
CA LYS A 276 -10.25 -5.02 -14.43
C LYS A 276 -11.18 -6.04 -15.08
N GLN A 277 -11.38 -7.17 -14.40
CA GLN A 277 -12.07 -8.40 -14.81
C GLN A 277 -11.31 -9.29 -15.80
N TRP A 278 -10.13 -8.90 -16.28
CA TRP A 278 -9.30 -9.70 -17.18
C TRP A 278 -7.95 -10.06 -16.56
N LEU A 279 -7.47 -11.28 -16.80
CA LEU A 279 -6.16 -11.76 -16.32
C LEU A 279 -4.97 -11.25 -17.16
N TYR A 280 -5.15 -10.17 -17.93
CA TYR A 280 -4.06 -9.51 -18.64
C TYR A 280 -3.37 -8.49 -17.73
N GLU A 281 -2.19 -8.04 -18.13
CA GLU A 281 -1.40 -7.01 -17.41
C GLU A 281 -2.25 -5.84 -16.90
N GLY A 282 -3.12 -5.27 -17.73
CA GLY A 282 -3.97 -4.14 -17.32
C GLY A 282 -4.98 -4.46 -16.21
N GLY A 283 -5.22 -5.73 -15.89
CA GLY A 283 -6.14 -6.17 -14.84
C GLY A 283 -5.45 -6.73 -13.61
N ILE A 284 -4.21 -7.23 -13.73
CA ILE A 284 -3.48 -7.87 -12.62
C ILE A 284 -2.20 -7.16 -12.19
N HIS A 285 -1.54 -6.38 -13.06
CA HIS A 285 -0.35 -5.62 -12.69
C HIS A 285 -0.75 -4.35 -11.93
N VAL A 286 -0.26 -4.24 -10.70
CA VAL A 286 -0.61 -3.16 -9.76
C VAL A 286 0.65 -2.48 -9.24
N PRO A 287 0.59 -1.21 -8.84
CA PRO A 287 1.73 -0.60 -8.19
C PRO A 287 1.94 -1.24 -6.81
N LEU A 288 3.20 -1.36 -6.38
CA LEU A 288 3.58 -1.70 -5.01
C LEU A 288 4.80 -0.87 -4.57
N ILE A 289 4.62 -0.07 -3.52
CA ILE A 289 5.69 0.75 -2.92
C ILE A 289 5.72 0.45 -1.43
N VAL A 290 6.92 0.16 -0.89
CA VAL A 290 7.11 -0.13 0.53
C VAL A 290 8.18 0.79 1.12
N ARG A 291 7.84 1.57 2.14
CA ARG A 291 8.79 2.35 2.94
C ARG A 291 8.92 1.72 4.33
N TRP A 292 10.12 1.32 4.69
CA TRP A 292 10.44 0.83 6.04
C TRP A 292 11.76 1.45 6.52
N PRO A 293 11.68 2.53 7.31
CA PRO A 293 12.87 3.24 7.79
C PRO A 293 13.86 2.31 8.51
N GLY A 294 15.14 2.43 8.15
CA GLY A 294 16.23 1.64 8.74
C GLY A 294 16.28 0.16 8.31
N ARG A 295 15.34 -0.32 7.49
CA ARG A 295 15.30 -1.71 7.00
C ARG A 295 15.33 -1.81 5.47
N ILE A 296 14.66 -0.91 4.78
CA ILE A 296 14.71 -0.79 3.32
C ILE A 296 15.59 0.42 2.96
N ALA A 297 16.56 0.22 2.07
CA ALA A 297 17.39 1.31 1.57
C ALA A 297 16.54 2.27 0.71
N PRO A 298 16.61 3.60 0.94
CA PRO A 298 15.89 4.58 0.12
C PRO A 298 16.23 4.48 -1.36
N GLY A 299 15.23 4.63 -2.23
CA GLY A 299 15.39 4.61 -3.69
C GLY A 299 15.61 3.22 -4.27
N THR A 300 15.32 2.16 -3.51
CA THR A 300 15.47 0.79 -3.99
C THR A 300 14.47 0.51 -5.11
N VAL A 301 14.94 -0.12 -6.19
CA VAL A 301 14.08 -0.71 -7.22
C VAL A 301 14.19 -2.23 -7.11
N ARG A 302 13.04 -2.90 -7.03
CA ARG A 302 12.91 -4.36 -6.91
C ARG A 302 12.18 -4.90 -8.13
N ASP A 303 12.78 -5.85 -8.82
CA ASP A 303 12.25 -6.49 -10.03
C ASP A 303 11.85 -7.96 -9.82
N ASP A 304 11.92 -8.46 -8.59
CA ASP A 304 11.36 -9.75 -8.24
C ASP A 304 9.84 -9.78 -8.37
N LEU A 305 9.33 -10.96 -8.72
CA LEU A 305 7.91 -11.22 -8.88
C LEU A 305 7.23 -11.30 -7.51
N VAL A 306 6.40 -10.30 -7.19
CA VAL A 306 5.63 -10.22 -5.95
C VAL A 306 4.14 -10.32 -6.26
N SER A 307 3.38 -11.00 -5.42
CA SER A 307 1.93 -11.03 -5.51
C SER A 307 1.27 -10.46 -4.25
N THR A 308 0.07 -9.89 -4.38
CA THR A 308 -0.63 -9.32 -3.21
C THR A 308 -1.01 -10.36 -2.14
N VAL A 309 -1.01 -11.66 -2.48
CA VAL A 309 -1.11 -12.75 -1.50
C VAL A 309 0.07 -12.76 -0.51
N ASP A 310 1.22 -12.20 -0.90
CA ASP A 310 2.45 -12.12 -0.12
C ASP A 310 2.40 -11.00 0.95
N LEU A 311 1.45 -10.07 0.87
CA LEU A 311 1.34 -8.94 1.80
C LEU A 311 1.08 -9.39 3.24
N ALA A 312 0.19 -10.36 3.44
CA ALA A 312 -0.14 -10.85 4.77
C ALA A 312 1.06 -11.50 5.48
N PRO A 313 1.73 -12.53 4.93
CA PRO A 313 2.90 -13.14 5.57
C PRO A 313 4.06 -12.13 5.75
N THR A 314 4.29 -11.23 4.78
CA THR A 314 5.30 -10.17 4.90
C THR A 314 5.02 -9.25 6.08
N CYS A 315 3.78 -8.78 6.25
CA CYS A 315 3.43 -7.88 7.34
C CYS A 315 3.47 -8.59 8.72
N LEU A 316 3.12 -9.87 8.79
CA LEU A 316 3.23 -10.65 10.03
C LEU A 316 4.70 -10.84 10.44
N ALA A 317 5.55 -11.25 9.48
CA ALA A 317 6.98 -11.39 9.73
C ALA A 317 7.61 -10.07 10.18
N ALA A 318 7.21 -8.95 9.59
CA ALA A 318 7.72 -7.62 9.92
C ALA A 318 7.42 -7.18 11.37
N ILE A 319 6.35 -7.68 11.98
CA ILE A 319 6.01 -7.42 13.39
C ILE A 319 6.52 -8.52 14.34
N GLY A 320 7.34 -9.46 13.84
CA GLY A 320 7.90 -10.56 14.61
C GLY A 320 6.93 -11.72 14.87
N VAL A 321 5.80 -11.78 14.16
CA VAL A 321 4.86 -12.91 14.20
C VAL A 321 5.23 -13.87 13.08
N ALA A 322 5.60 -15.11 13.42
CA ALA A 322 5.85 -16.14 12.43
C ALA A 322 4.59 -16.36 11.57
N PRO A 323 4.66 -16.18 10.23
CA PRO A 323 3.53 -16.44 9.36
C PRO A 323 3.05 -17.89 9.51
N PRO A 324 1.74 -18.14 9.72
CA PRO A 324 1.22 -19.50 9.78
C PRO A 324 1.50 -20.28 8.49
N GLU A 325 1.78 -21.59 8.62
CA GLU A 325 2.12 -22.47 7.50
C GLU A 325 1.04 -22.53 6.41
N HIS A 326 -0.23 -22.32 6.77
CA HIS A 326 -1.34 -22.38 5.82
C HIS A 326 -1.41 -21.15 4.89
N LEU A 327 -0.71 -20.05 5.19
CA LEU A 327 -0.69 -18.89 4.29
C LEU A 327 0.03 -19.28 2.98
N GLN A 328 -0.52 -18.81 1.85
CA GLN A 328 -0.04 -19.20 0.51
C GLN A 328 0.89 -18.14 -0.12
N GLY A 329 1.08 -17.02 0.57
CA GLY A 329 2.09 -16.03 0.24
C GLY A 329 3.44 -16.27 0.93
N TYR A 330 4.43 -15.48 0.58
CA TYR A 330 5.77 -15.49 1.17
C TYR A 330 6.14 -14.12 1.75
N ASP A 331 7.10 -14.09 2.68
CA ASP A 331 7.71 -12.83 3.10
C ASP A 331 8.69 -12.32 2.03
N PHE A 332 8.28 -11.34 1.24
CA PHE A 332 9.11 -10.79 0.14
C PHE A 332 10.14 -9.74 0.61
N LEU A 333 10.07 -9.32 1.88
CA LEU A 333 11.05 -8.45 2.53
C LEU A 333 12.09 -9.23 3.34
N GLY A 334 11.80 -10.48 3.65
CA GLY A 334 12.65 -11.38 4.40
C GLY A 334 13.98 -11.73 3.70
N PRO A 335 14.95 -12.28 4.46
CA PRO A 335 16.25 -12.70 3.93
C PRO A 335 16.13 -13.91 2.99
N GLU A 336 15.15 -14.78 3.24
CA GLU A 336 14.86 -15.97 2.42
C GLU A 336 13.90 -15.63 1.27
N LYS A 337 14.39 -14.81 0.33
CA LYS A 337 13.63 -14.45 -0.85
C LYS A 337 13.31 -15.70 -1.67
N ARG A 338 12.05 -16.14 -1.66
CA ARG A 338 11.55 -17.13 -2.61
C ARG A 338 11.09 -16.39 -3.85
N THR A 339 11.78 -16.64 -4.97
CA THR A 339 11.28 -16.22 -6.29
C THR A 339 10.12 -17.14 -6.67
N ARG A 340 8.99 -16.55 -7.06
CA ARG A 340 7.82 -17.26 -7.57
C ARG A 340 8.06 -17.86 -8.94
#